data_AF-A0A1Y0H3R1-F1
#
_entry.id   AF-A0A1Y0H3R1-F1
#
_cell.length_a   1.000
_cell.length_b   1.000
_cell.length_c   1.000
_cell.angle_alpha   90.00
_cell.angle_beta   90.00
_cell.angle_gamma   90.00
#
_symmetry.space_group_name_H-M   'P 1'
#
loop_
_entity.id
_entity.type
_entity.pdbx_description
1 polymer ?
#
loop_
_entity_poly.entity_id
_entity_poly.type
_entity_poly.pdbx_seq_one_letter_code
_entity_poly.pdbx_strand_id
1 'polypeptide(L)'
;MERVLLASVFARPAFGPNCPLSGSGLGLPLTKAVPWQSWGGNSARHPARGLPKVLAFDAPRAEGPAVGLTILGVAALFTSDLAPGQVLGHWRLAFEDGRTEEHALRLGSHVIEATSLEPRSASLEDGVKVRTVGVMDVGGQAVRLDLFDLPLQRPGHLRSLAFHVAEAGASFLWCDVFVAVEQPIVCPFRGQGGRVSIEEVATIVRQRDPVRLERALDQFAQGLLRTTNLDEAKGLALLFLGAISAALLESGAPRSLHLVQLQAARDLDVQTTREEVSATAMRWIREVLEGLLEPHERAVDPIQQAIRLIADSLGQNMDDAELAQRVGLSTSHFRAKFRAQTGQPFAKYIMSVRLERAMEMLKAGGIPVHCVASAVGFRSLPHFSRCFSQRFGVNPTQVLNGSGKATG
;
A
#
# COMPACT_ATOMS: atom_id res chain seq x y z
N MET A 1 10.15 -14.84 -10.50
CA MET A 1 9.54 -15.58 -9.38
C MET A 1 10.46 -15.40 -8.19
N GLU A 2 9.92 -15.11 -7.01
CA GLU A 2 10.70 -15.02 -5.78
C GLU A 2 10.65 -16.36 -5.06
N ARG A 3 11.81 -16.83 -4.57
CA ARG A 3 11.85 -18.01 -3.70
C ARG A 3 11.56 -17.56 -2.27
N VAL A 4 10.41 -17.97 -1.76
CA VAL A 4 9.97 -17.66 -0.38
C VAL A 4 10.00 -18.94 0.45
N LEU A 5 10.43 -18.83 1.71
CA LEU A 5 10.38 -19.94 2.68
C LEU A 5 9.16 -19.77 3.57
N LEU A 6 8.22 -20.71 3.48
CA LEU A 6 7.00 -20.71 4.30
C LEU A 6 7.18 -21.68 5.46
N ALA A 7 7.10 -21.17 6.70
CA ALA A 7 7.17 -21.99 7.90
C ALA A 7 5.97 -22.95 7.98
N SER A 8 6.23 -24.22 8.27
CA SER A 8 5.20 -25.22 8.51
C SER A 8 4.78 -25.26 9.97
N VAL A 9 3.50 -25.47 10.21
CA VAL A 9 2.93 -25.60 11.55
C VAL A 9 2.64 -27.07 11.80
N PHE A 10 3.18 -27.61 12.89
CA PHE A 10 2.99 -29.00 13.28
C PHE A 10 3.00 -29.17 14.78
N ALA A 11 2.42 -30.28 15.25
CA ALA A 11 2.28 -30.58 16.67
C ALA A 11 3.65 -30.66 17.36
N ARG A 12 3.79 -29.92 18.47
CA ARG A 12 5.00 -29.86 19.29
C ARG A 12 4.71 -30.41 20.70
N PRO A 13 5.71 -31.03 21.36
CA PRO A 13 5.59 -31.36 22.77
C PRO A 13 5.56 -30.09 23.64
N ALA A 14 4.96 -30.18 24.83
CA ALA A 14 4.87 -29.06 25.76
C ALA A 14 6.22 -28.68 26.41
N PHE A 15 7.13 -29.66 26.52
CA PHE A 15 8.44 -29.51 27.13
C PHE A 15 9.48 -30.25 26.30
N GLY A 16 10.71 -29.73 26.27
CA GLY A 16 11.82 -30.33 25.53
C GLY A 16 13.01 -29.37 25.42
N PRO A 17 14.05 -29.76 24.66
CA PRO A 17 15.23 -28.91 24.47
C PRO A 17 14.88 -27.64 23.69
N ASN A 18 15.54 -26.53 24.02
CA ASN A 18 15.32 -25.27 23.31
C ASN A 18 16.30 -25.16 22.13
N CYS A 19 15.79 -24.80 20.95
CA CYS A 19 16.64 -24.43 19.82
C CYS A 19 17.32 -23.09 20.13
N PRO A 20 18.67 -23.02 20.22
CA PRO A 20 19.37 -21.84 20.74
C PRO A 20 19.51 -20.71 19.70
N LEU A 21 19.07 -20.92 18.46
CA LEU A 21 19.28 -19.98 17.37
C LEU A 21 18.24 -18.84 17.37
N SER A 22 18.73 -17.61 17.26
CA SER A 22 17.91 -16.44 16.88
C SER A 22 17.87 -16.30 15.36
N GLY A 23 16.68 -16.22 14.76
CA GLY A 23 16.48 -16.21 13.30
C GLY A 23 17.25 -15.13 12.51
N SER A 24 17.74 -14.07 13.17
CA SER A 24 18.50 -12.97 12.56
C SER A 24 19.84 -13.39 11.93
N GLY A 25 20.50 -14.44 12.45
CA GLY A 25 21.80 -14.90 11.92
C GLY A 25 21.69 -15.84 10.71
N LEU A 26 20.50 -16.43 10.48
CA LEU A 26 20.27 -17.41 9.40
C LEU A 26 19.34 -16.91 8.29
N GLY A 27 18.69 -15.76 8.47
CA GLY A 27 17.68 -15.27 7.53
C GLY A 27 16.45 -16.17 7.45
N LEU A 28 16.15 -16.94 8.50
CA LEU A 28 15.03 -17.88 8.56
C LEU A 28 13.98 -17.43 9.59
N PRO A 29 12.67 -17.54 9.29
CA PRO A 29 11.60 -17.21 10.22
C PRO A 29 11.38 -18.34 11.25
N LEU A 30 12.35 -18.54 12.14
CA LEU A 30 12.31 -19.61 13.15
C LEU A 30 11.17 -19.41 14.15
N THR A 31 10.45 -20.48 14.49
CA THR A 31 9.30 -20.42 15.40
C THR A 31 9.70 -20.29 16.87
N LYS A 32 10.94 -20.70 17.21
CA LYS A 32 11.44 -20.86 18.60
C LYS A 32 10.60 -21.82 19.46
N ALA A 33 9.75 -22.63 18.85
CA ALA A 33 8.99 -23.64 19.56
C ALA A 33 9.89 -24.82 19.97
N VAL A 34 9.41 -25.62 20.92
CA VAL A 34 10.07 -26.87 21.29
C VAL A 34 10.16 -27.78 20.04
N PRO A 35 11.34 -28.34 19.73
CA PRO A 35 11.51 -29.27 18.61
C PRO A 35 10.59 -30.49 18.77
N TRP A 36 10.06 -30.96 17.65
CA TRP A 36 9.44 -32.29 17.64
C TRP A 36 10.55 -33.33 17.76
N GLN A 37 10.41 -34.29 18.67
CA GLN A 37 11.35 -35.38 18.84
C GLN A 37 10.73 -36.71 18.45
N SER A 38 11.50 -37.46 17.67
CA SER A 38 11.10 -38.77 17.19
C SER A 38 11.48 -39.88 18.17
N TRP A 39 10.75 -40.98 18.05
CA TRP A 39 11.16 -42.26 18.56
C TRP A 39 12.60 -42.61 18.15
N GLY A 40 13.32 -43.31 19.01
CA GLY A 40 14.55 -44.01 18.66
C GLY A 40 14.58 -45.39 19.30
N GLY A 41 15.19 -46.35 18.61
CA GLY A 41 15.57 -47.67 19.14
C GLY A 41 14.43 -48.63 19.51
N ASN A 42 14.45 -49.84 18.96
CA ASN A 42 13.52 -50.91 19.37
C ASN A 42 13.88 -51.53 20.74
N SER A 43 15.04 -51.20 21.30
CA SER A 43 15.48 -51.74 22.59
C SER A 43 14.65 -51.20 23.75
N ALA A 44 14.42 -52.03 24.76
CA ALA A 44 13.54 -51.65 25.85
C ALA A 44 14.04 -50.49 26.70
N ARG A 45 15.35 -50.22 26.65
CA ARG A 45 16.05 -49.19 27.41
C ARG A 45 16.37 -47.94 26.59
N HIS A 46 15.91 -47.83 25.34
CA HIS A 46 16.26 -46.70 24.50
C HIS A 46 15.67 -45.38 25.06
N PRO A 47 16.46 -44.29 25.18
CA PRO A 47 16.03 -43.04 25.83
C PRO A 47 14.81 -42.38 25.18
N ALA A 48 14.69 -42.51 23.86
CA ALA A 48 13.58 -41.94 23.07
C ALA A 48 12.43 -42.94 22.82
N ARG A 49 12.39 -44.08 23.54
CA ARG A 49 11.33 -45.08 23.36
C ARG A 49 9.98 -44.52 23.81
N GLY A 50 8.93 -44.78 23.04
CA GLY A 50 7.56 -44.31 23.32
C GLY A 50 7.22 -42.94 22.72
N LEU A 51 8.19 -42.22 22.14
CA LEU A 51 7.93 -41.04 21.33
C LEU A 51 7.29 -41.40 19.97
N PRO A 52 6.66 -40.45 19.25
CA PRO A 52 6.05 -40.71 17.96
C PRO A 52 7.09 -41.12 16.89
N LYS A 53 6.72 -42.09 16.04
CA LYS A 53 7.51 -42.52 14.88
C LYS A 53 7.25 -41.68 13.62
N VAL A 54 6.20 -40.87 13.64
CA VAL A 54 5.76 -40.09 12.47
C VAL A 54 5.48 -38.66 12.91
N LEU A 55 6.05 -37.71 12.18
CA LEU A 55 5.65 -36.32 12.18
C LEU A 55 4.84 -36.10 10.91
N ALA A 56 3.59 -35.67 10.99
CA ALA A 56 2.77 -35.38 9.82
C ALA A 56 2.01 -34.06 10.00
N PHE A 57 1.91 -33.29 8.94
CA PHE A 57 1.23 -31.99 8.93
C PHE A 57 0.85 -31.56 7.51
N ASP A 58 -0.12 -30.65 7.41
CA ASP A 58 -0.52 -30.05 6.15
C ASP A 58 0.53 -29.05 5.66
N ALA A 59 0.71 -28.99 4.34
CA ALA A 59 1.60 -28.01 3.74
C ALA A 59 1.06 -26.59 3.96
N PRO A 60 1.91 -25.58 4.19
CA PRO A 60 1.49 -24.19 4.23
C PRO A 60 0.90 -23.80 2.87
N ARG A 61 -0.22 -23.05 2.88
CA ARG A 61 -0.85 -22.56 1.65
C ARG A 61 0.08 -21.60 0.92
N ALA A 62 0.25 -21.80 -0.38
CA ALA A 62 1.09 -20.98 -1.25
C ALA A 62 0.43 -20.78 -2.62
N GLU A 63 0.60 -19.59 -3.21
CA GLU A 63 0.11 -19.29 -4.56
C GLU A 63 0.97 -19.95 -5.66
N GLY A 64 2.26 -20.14 -5.40
CA GLY A 64 3.22 -20.72 -6.33
C GLY A 64 3.61 -22.16 -5.97
N PRO A 65 4.20 -22.91 -6.92
CA PRO A 65 4.61 -24.29 -6.66
C PRO A 65 5.74 -24.36 -5.63
N ALA A 66 5.71 -25.38 -4.78
CA ALA A 66 6.85 -25.76 -3.96
C ALA A 66 7.97 -26.28 -4.86
N VAL A 67 9.21 -25.96 -4.50
CA VAL A 67 10.45 -26.37 -5.20
C VAL A 67 11.43 -27.11 -4.30
N GLY A 68 11.20 -27.11 -2.99
CA GLY A 68 12.05 -27.79 -2.02
C GLY A 68 11.54 -27.68 -0.59
N LEU A 69 12.21 -28.39 0.31
CA LEU A 69 12.10 -28.23 1.75
C LEU A 69 13.40 -27.68 2.31
N THR A 70 13.30 -26.84 3.34
CA THR A 70 14.43 -26.45 4.18
C THR A 70 14.10 -26.88 5.61
N ILE A 71 14.91 -27.73 6.21
CA ILE A 71 14.63 -28.35 7.51
C ILE A 71 15.75 -28.03 8.48
N LEU A 72 15.41 -27.49 9.64
CA LEU A 72 16.33 -27.23 10.74
C LEU A 72 16.15 -28.29 11.82
N GLY A 73 17.23 -28.97 12.21
CA GLY A 73 17.17 -29.91 13.32
C GLY A 73 18.40 -30.77 13.55
N VAL A 74 18.25 -31.69 14.49
CA VAL A 74 19.21 -32.74 14.83
C VAL A 74 18.77 -34.01 14.11
N ALA A 75 19.48 -34.36 13.05
CA ALA A 75 19.02 -35.40 12.15
C ALA A 75 19.38 -36.83 12.60
N ALA A 76 20.26 -37.05 13.58
CA ALA A 76 20.40 -38.39 14.16
C ALA A 76 21.14 -38.39 15.49
N LEU A 77 20.53 -38.99 16.51
CA LEU A 77 21.14 -39.38 17.77
C LEU A 77 21.09 -40.90 17.92
N PHE A 78 22.04 -41.46 18.65
CA PHE A 78 22.13 -42.89 18.97
C PHE A 78 22.34 -43.77 17.72
N THR A 79 23.37 -43.45 16.93
CA THR A 79 23.67 -44.18 15.68
C THR A 79 24.82 -45.17 15.81
N SER A 80 25.41 -45.32 17.00
CA SER A 80 26.61 -46.15 17.25
C SER A 80 26.52 -47.58 16.73
N ASP A 81 25.32 -48.17 16.77
CA ASP A 81 25.08 -49.58 16.40
C ASP A 81 24.55 -49.75 14.96
N LEU A 82 24.54 -48.67 14.17
CA LEU A 82 23.96 -48.63 12.83
C LEU A 82 25.04 -48.64 11.74
N ALA A 83 24.75 -49.34 10.65
CA ALA A 83 25.68 -49.43 9.52
C ALA A 83 25.62 -48.16 8.64
N PRO A 84 26.77 -47.68 8.11
CA PRO A 84 26.77 -46.65 7.08
C PRO A 84 25.89 -47.04 5.88
N GLY A 85 25.19 -46.07 5.29
CA GLY A 85 24.26 -46.25 4.18
C GLY A 85 22.84 -46.67 4.57
N GLN A 86 22.63 -47.09 5.83
CA GLN A 86 21.31 -47.46 6.34
C GLN A 86 20.36 -46.25 6.32
N VAL A 87 19.11 -46.46 5.86
CA VAL A 87 18.06 -45.45 5.90
C VAL A 87 17.57 -45.29 7.34
N LEU A 88 17.67 -44.08 7.87
CA LEU A 88 17.24 -43.75 9.23
C LEU A 88 15.83 -43.16 9.27
N GLY A 89 15.38 -42.57 8.16
CA GLY A 89 14.02 -42.05 8.02
C GLY A 89 13.78 -41.51 6.62
N HIS A 90 12.54 -41.13 6.32
CA HIS A 90 12.17 -40.56 5.04
C HIS A 90 11.13 -39.46 5.17
N TRP A 91 11.33 -38.40 4.39
CA TRP A 91 10.31 -37.39 4.13
C TRP A 91 9.42 -37.85 2.98
N ARG A 92 8.12 -37.96 3.22
CA ARG A 92 7.10 -38.18 2.20
C ARG A 92 6.33 -36.90 1.98
N LEU A 93 6.23 -36.53 0.71
CA LEU A 93 5.49 -35.37 0.25
C LEU A 93 4.33 -35.84 -0.61
N ALA A 94 3.13 -35.36 -0.30
CA ALA A 94 1.94 -35.58 -1.13
C ALA A 94 1.54 -34.27 -1.79
N PHE A 95 1.30 -34.32 -3.10
CA PHE A 95 0.91 -33.18 -3.92
C PHE A 95 -0.59 -33.18 -4.18
N GLU A 96 -1.14 -32.02 -4.55
CA GLU A 96 -2.56 -31.88 -4.88
C GLU A 96 -2.96 -32.63 -6.16
N ASP A 97 -2.03 -32.83 -7.09
CA ASP A 97 -2.21 -33.60 -8.32
C ASP A 97 -2.18 -35.13 -8.10
N GLY A 98 -2.07 -35.59 -6.85
CA GLY A 98 -2.00 -36.99 -6.47
C GLY A 98 -0.60 -37.61 -6.55
N ARG A 99 0.42 -36.86 -6.99
CA ARG A 99 1.81 -37.31 -6.95
C ARG A 99 2.29 -37.47 -5.52
N THR A 100 3.24 -38.38 -5.33
CA THR A 100 4.01 -38.50 -4.09
C THR A 100 5.50 -38.50 -4.40
N GLU A 101 6.30 -37.97 -3.47
CA GLU A 101 7.76 -37.94 -3.55
C GLU A 101 8.35 -38.32 -2.20
N GLU A 102 9.47 -39.05 -2.21
CA GLU A 102 10.13 -39.54 -1.00
C GLU A 102 11.63 -39.20 -0.99
N HIS A 103 12.10 -38.61 0.10
CA HIS A 103 13.52 -38.35 0.34
C HIS A 103 13.99 -39.15 1.56
N ALA A 104 14.85 -40.14 1.32
CA ALA A 104 15.45 -40.95 2.37
C ALA A 104 16.67 -40.25 2.99
N LEU A 105 16.76 -40.25 4.32
CA LEU A 105 17.93 -39.81 5.07
C LEU A 105 18.77 -41.04 5.44
N ARG A 106 19.99 -41.12 4.91
CA ARG A 106 20.91 -42.24 5.15
C ARG A 106 22.07 -41.84 6.04
N LEU A 107 22.48 -42.76 6.91
CA LEU A 107 23.67 -42.61 7.76
C LEU A 107 24.94 -42.60 6.89
N GLY A 108 25.88 -41.71 7.18
CA GLY A 108 27.15 -41.56 6.46
C GLY A 108 27.06 -40.67 5.21
N SER A 109 25.91 -40.61 4.53
CA SER A 109 25.70 -39.68 3.41
C SER A 109 24.92 -38.45 3.85
N HIS A 110 23.61 -38.55 4.11
CA HIS A 110 22.78 -37.38 4.44
C HIS A 110 23.04 -36.93 5.86
N VAL A 111 23.15 -37.88 6.77
CA VAL A 111 23.23 -37.65 8.19
C VAL A 111 24.46 -38.36 8.75
N ILE A 112 25.12 -37.73 9.71
CA ILE A 112 26.13 -38.37 10.56
C ILE A 112 25.70 -38.17 12.01
N GLU A 113 26.29 -38.94 12.92
CA GLU A 113 25.98 -38.84 14.34
C GLU A 113 26.07 -37.40 14.84
N ALA A 114 24.98 -36.88 15.40
CA ALA A 114 24.91 -35.48 15.79
C ALA A 114 25.76 -35.16 17.03
N THR A 115 26.21 -36.17 17.77
CA THR A 115 27.15 -35.97 18.88
C THR A 115 28.57 -35.68 18.39
N SER A 116 28.86 -35.94 17.11
CA SER A 116 30.06 -35.42 16.46
C SER A 116 29.86 -33.94 16.13
N LEU A 117 30.56 -33.07 16.86
CA LEU A 117 30.40 -31.61 16.73
C LEU A 117 31.19 -31.01 15.57
N GLU A 118 31.85 -31.83 14.75
CA GLU A 118 32.57 -31.36 13.57
C GLU A 118 31.59 -30.66 12.60
N PRO A 119 31.83 -29.37 12.28
CA PRO A 119 30.97 -28.65 11.36
C PRO A 119 31.01 -29.27 9.97
N ARG A 120 29.84 -29.37 9.35
CA ARG A 120 29.67 -29.95 8.02
C ARG A 120 29.09 -28.95 7.05
N SER A 121 29.59 -28.94 5.83
CA SER A 121 28.97 -28.28 4.69
C SER A 121 29.15 -29.19 3.47
N ALA A 122 28.06 -29.81 3.03
CA ALA A 122 28.08 -30.79 1.95
C ALA A 122 26.92 -30.53 0.97
N SER A 123 27.19 -30.76 -0.32
CA SER A 123 26.17 -30.91 -1.36
C SER A 123 26.28 -32.34 -1.89
N LEU A 124 25.21 -33.11 -1.75
CA LEU A 124 25.16 -34.52 -2.13
C LEU A 124 24.80 -34.68 -3.62
N GLU A 125 25.06 -35.88 -4.16
CA GLU A 125 24.76 -36.22 -5.55
C GLU A 125 23.25 -36.14 -5.89
N ASP A 126 22.39 -36.37 -4.90
CA ASP A 126 20.93 -36.22 -5.03
C ASP A 126 20.45 -34.77 -4.88
N GLY A 127 21.37 -33.81 -4.82
CA GLY A 127 21.09 -32.38 -4.71
C GLY A 127 20.78 -31.89 -3.30
N VAL A 128 20.69 -32.78 -2.31
CA VAL A 128 20.49 -32.38 -0.92
C VAL A 128 21.71 -31.60 -0.44
N LYS A 129 21.47 -30.46 0.22
CA LYS A 129 22.54 -29.69 0.88
C LYS A 129 22.40 -29.79 2.39
N VAL A 130 23.51 -29.97 3.07
CA VAL A 130 23.57 -30.06 4.54
C VAL A 130 24.61 -29.08 5.03
N ARG A 131 24.21 -28.23 5.98
CA ARG A 131 25.07 -27.22 6.59
C ARG A 131 24.87 -27.22 8.10
N THR A 132 25.96 -27.31 8.85
CA THR A 132 25.94 -27.07 10.29
C THR A 132 25.73 -25.58 10.55
N VAL A 133 24.74 -25.30 11.41
CA VAL A 133 24.33 -23.93 11.75
C VAL A 133 24.49 -23.61 13.23
N GLY A 134 24.79 -24.62 14.06
CA GLY A 134 25.07 -24.41 15.47
C GLY A 134 25.17 -25.72 16.25
N VAL A 135 25.09 -25.58 17.57
CA VAL A 135 25.06 -26.67 18.54
C VAL A 135 23.90 -26.42 19.49
N MET A 136 23.23 -27.47 19.92
CA MET A 136 22.12 -27.46 20.87
C MET A 136 22.42 -28.41 22.03
N ASP A 137 21.93 -28.09 23.23
CA ASP A 137 21.94 -29.03 24.34
C ASP A 137 20.67 -29.89 24.31
N VAL A 138 20.84 -31.21 24.31
CA VAL A 138 19.73 -32.17 24.41
C VAL A 138 20.02 -33.09 25.59
N GLY A 139 19.41 -32.78 26.73
CA GLY A 139 19.54 -33.60 27.94
C GLY A 139 20.95 -33.57 28.55
N GLY A 140 21.64 -32.42 28.51
CA GLY A 140 23.00 -32.26 29.02
C GLY A 140 24.09 -32.73 28.05
N GLN A 141 23.71 -33.11 26.83
CA GLN A 141 24.62 -33.49 25.76
C GLN A 141 24.59 -32.46 24.64
N ALA A 142 25.77 -31.93 24.31
CA ALA A 142 25.94 -31.07 23.15
C ALA A 142 25.77 -31.87 21.85
N VAL A 143 24.88 -31.41 20.98
CA VAL A 143 24.58 -32.05 19.69
C VAL A 143 24.57 -31.02 18.57
N ARG A 144 25.03 -31.43 17.40
CA ARG A 144 25.12 -30.58 16.21
C ARG A 144 23.73 -30.28 15.67
N LEU A 145 23.51 -29.01 15.33
CA LEU A 145 22.30 -28.51 14.71
C LEU A 145 22.60 -28.23 13.24
N ASP A 146 21.88 -28.92 12.36
CA ASP A 146 22.10 -28.88 10.92
C ASP A 146 20.86 -28.31 10.20
N LEU A 147 21.12 -27.66 9.07
CA LEU A 147 20.11 -27.21 8.10
C LEU A 147 20.22 -28.08 6.85
N PHE A 148 19.10 -28.65 6.44
CA PHE A 148 18.96 -29.51 5.28
C PHE A 148 18.13 -28.80 4.22
N ASP A 149 18.67 -28.63 3.02
CA ASP A 149 17.91 -28.18 1.85
C ASP A 149 17.67 -29.38 0.93
N LEU A 150 16.41 -29.82 0.84
CA LEU A 150 15.96 -30.95 0.03
C LEU A 150 15.24 -30.40 -1.20
N PRO A 151 15.86 -30.39 -2.40
CA PRO A 151 15.16 -29.97 -3.61
C PRO A 151 14.11 -31.01 -4.02
N LEU A 152 12.98 -30.56 -4.57
CA LEU A 152 12.01 -31.47 -5.20
C LEU A 152 12.48 -31.86 -6.59
N GLN A 153 12.20 -33.10 -6.99
CA GLN A 153 12.45 -33.59 -8.34
C GLN A 153 11.64 -32.81 -9.38
N ARG A 154 10.41 -32.44 -9.03
CA ARG A 154 9.55 -31.58 -9.85
C ARG A 154 8.75 -30.61 -8.99
N PRO A 155 8.73 -29.31 -9.34
CA PRO A 155 7.90 -28.33 -8.66
C PRO A 155 6.42 -28.74 -8.62
N GLY A 156 5.68 -28.36 -7.58
CA GLY A 156 4.24 -28.63 -7.48
C GLY A 156 3.58 -28.12 -6.21
N HIS A 157 2.25 -28.10 -6.19
CA HIS A 157 1.49 -27.71 -4.99
C HIS A 157 1.44 -28.87 -4.00
N LEU A 158 2.08 -28.67 -2.84
CA LEU A 158 2.08 -29.64 -1.76
C LEU A 158 0.76 -29.59 -1.01
N ARG A 159 0.21 -30.78 -0.73
CA ARG A 159 -0.95 -30.97 0.14
C ARG A 159 -0.52 -31.26 1.57
N SER A 160 0.40 -32.20 1.76
CA SER A 160 0.85 -32.61 3.09
C SER A 160 2.28 -33.15 3.07
N LEU A 161 2.90 -33.11 4.25
CA LEU A 161 4.25 -33.59 4.50
C LEU A 161 4.24 -34.56 5.68
N ALA A 162 5.06 -35.60 5.59
CA ALA A 162 5.31 -36.49 6.72
C ALA A 162 6.78 -36.90 6.78
N PHE A 163 7.33 -36.92 7.98
CA PHE A 163 8.59 -37.59 8.26
C PHE A 163 8.32 -38.89 9.02
N HIS A 164 8.80 -39.99 8.47
CA HIS A 164 8.71 -41.30 9.10
C HIS A 164 10.11 -41.76 9.52
N VAL A 165 10.24 -42.14 10.79
CA VAL A 165 11.45 -42.77 11.30
C VAL A 165 11.49 -44.22 10.84
N ALA A 166 12.64 -44.68 10.34
CA ALA A 166 12.85 -46.09 10.05
C ALA A 166 12.92 -46.88 11.38
N GLU A 167 12.86 -48.21 11.31
CA GLU A 167 13.05 -49.03 12.52
C GLU A 167 14.47 -48.94 13.10
N ALA A 168 15.40 -48.36 12.34
CA ALA A 168 16.75 -48.06 12.76
C ALA A 168 16.74 -47.24 14.06
N GLY A 169 17.65 -47.57 14.97
CA GLY A 169 17.59 -47.09 16.36
C GLY A 169 17.86 -45.60 16.58
N ALA A 170 17.93 -44.79 15.53
CA ALA A 170 18.21 -43.37 15.62
C ALA A 170 17.01 -42.54 16.08
N SER A 171 17.27 -41.43 16.76
CA SER A 171 16.26 -40.41 17.12
C SER A 171 16.56 -39.08 16.42
N PHE A 172 15.51 -38.35 16.06
CA PHE A 172 15.55 -37.09 15.33
C PHE A 172 14.89 -35.98 16.16
N LEU A 173 15.39 -34.75 16.05
CA LEU A 173 14.73 -33.56 16.58
C LEU A 173 14.55 -32.53 15.46
N TRP A 174 13.32 -32.23 15.07
CA TRP A 174 13.02 -31.22 14.06
C TRP A 174 12.58 -29.91 14.73
N CYS A 175 13.44 -28.90 14.62
CA CYS A 175 13.19 -27.57 15.16
C CYS A 175 12.19 -26.81 14.31
N ASP A 176 12.39 -26.75 13.00
CA ASP A 176 11.49 -26.09 12.06
C ASP A 176 11.59 -26.73 10.67
N VAL A 177 10.47 -26.72 9.95
CA VAL A 177 10.38 -27.19 8.56
C VAL A 177 9.80 -26.06 7.74
N PHE A 178 10.45 -25.73 6.63
CA PHE A 178 10.04 -24.70 5.70
C PHE A 178 9.78 -25.32 4.34
N VAL A 179 8.71 -24.89 3.68
CA VAL A 179 8.48 -25.19 2.26
C VAL A 179 9.02 -24.02 1.45
N ALA A 180 9.99 -24.31 0.59
CA ALA A 180 10.48 -23.36 -0.40
C ALA A 180 9.52 -23.33 -1.57
N VAL A 181 8.95 -22.17 -1.85
CA VAL A 181 7.99 -21.95 -2.93
C VAL A 181 8.50 -20.91 -3.90
N GLU A 182 8.31 -21.15 -5.20
CA GLU A 182 8.51 -20.13 -6.22
C GLU A 182 7.21 -19.36 -6.39
N GLN A 183 7.13 -18.20 -5.75
CA GLN A 183 5.96 -17.34 -5.92
C GLN A 183 6.16 -16.47 -7.17
N PRO A 184 5.15 -16.36 -8.04
CA PRO A 184 5.15 -15.29 -9.02
C PRO A 184 5.26 -13.96 -8.27
N ILE A 185 6.06 -13.03 -8.79
CA ILE A 185 6.02 -11.64 -8.31
C ILE A 185 4.69 -11.10 -8.85
N VAL A 186 3.62 -11.33 -8.10
CA VAL A 186 2.29 -10.89 -8.52
C VAL A 186 2.18 -9.42 -8.13
N CYS A 187 1.70 -8.61 -9.06
CA CYS A 187 1.19 -7.28 -8.76
C CYS A 187 0.32 -7.37 -7.49
N PRO A 188 0.62 -6.61 -6.42
CA PRO A 188 -0.02 -6.78 -5.12
C PRO A 188 -1.54 -6.61 -5.17
N PHE A 189 -2.10 -6.10 -6.27
CA PHE A 189 -3.50 -5.75 -6.45
C PHE A 189 -4.33 -6.72 -7.32
N ARG A 190 -4.02 -8.03 -7.34
CA ARG A 190 -4.97 -9.04 -7.86
C ARG A 190 -5.92 -9.48 -6.74
N GLY A 191 -7.23 -9.31 -6.96
CA GLY A 191 -8.30 -9.43 -5.95
C GLY A 191 -8.64 -10.83 -5.42
N GLN A 192 -7.65 -11.69 -5.16
CA GLN A 192 -7.87 -12.97 -4.49
C GLN A 192 -7.49 -12.91 -3.00
N GLY A 193 -8.25 -13.64 -2.16
CA GLY A 193 -7.89 -13.87 -0.76
C GLY A 193 -8.11 -12.68 0.20
N GLY A 194 -9.06 -11.79 -0.08
CA GLY A 194 -9.37 -10.64 0.81
C GLY A 194 -8.43 -9.43 0.62
N ARG A 195 -7.55 -9.48 -0.39
CA ARG A 195 -6.75 -8.34 -0.86
C ARG A 195 -7.60 -7.37 -1.68
N VAL A 196 -7.25 -6.08 -1.64
CA VAL A 196 -7.88 -5.03 -2.44
C VAL A 196 -7.29 -5.06 -3.85
N SER A 197 -8.12 -5.18 -4.88
CA SER A 197 -7.68 -5.05 -6.27
C SER A 197 -7.55 -3.59 -6.71
N ILE A 198 -6.80 -3.34 -7.78
CA ILE A 198 -6.55 -1.97 -8.27
C ILE A 198 -7.85 -1.32 -8.76
N GLU A 199 -8.78 -2.14 -9.28
CA GLU A 199 -10.12 -1.72 -9.72
C GLU A 199 -11.01 -1.36 -8.52
N GLU A 200 -10.85 -2.06 -7.39
CA GLU A 200 -11.57 -1.75 -6.14
C GLU A 200 -11.07 -0.48 -5.46
N VAL A 201 -9.79 -0.11 -5.62
CA VAL A 201 -9.23 1.13 -5.05
C VAL A 201 -10.09 2.34 -5.43
N ALA A 202 -10.49 2.43 -6.70
CA ALA A 202 -11.33 3.54 -7.15
C ALA A 202 -12.69 3.58 -6.43
N THR A 203 -13.29 2.42 -6.21
CA THR A 203 -14.57 2.30 -5.49
C THR A 203 -14.42 2.65 -4.00
N ILE A 204 -13.36 2.17 -3.35
CA ILE A 204 -13.05 2.45 -1.94
C ILE A 204 -12.88 3.96 -1.72
N VAL A 205 -12.12 4.61 -2.60
CA VAL A 205 -11.88 6.05 -2.56
C VAL A 205 -13.20 6.83 -2.77
N ARG A 206 -14.01 6.45 -3.77
CA ARG A 206 -15.32 7.08 -4.04
C ARG A 206 -16.29 6.96 -2.86
N GLN A 207 -16.32 5.79 -2.21
CA GLN A 207 -17.20 5.52 -1.07
C GLN A 207 -16.69 6.10 0.25
N ARG A 208 -15.45 6.63 0.28
CA ARG A 208 -14.77 7.12 1.48
C ARG A 208 -14.77 6.06 2.60
N ASP A 209 -14.47 4.81 2.26
CA ASP A 209 -14.37 3.72 3.25
C ASP A 209 -12.96 3.74 3.88
N PRO A 210 -12.80 4.27 5.12
CA PRO A 210 -11.48 4.49 5.70
C PRO A 210 -10.77 3.16 6.03
N VAL A 211 -11.53 2.14 6.43
CA VAL A 211 -10.98 0.85 6.84
C VAL A 211 -10.43 0.09 5.63
N ARG A 212 -11.17 0.09 4.52
CA ARG A 212 -10.69 -0.57 3.29
C ARG A 212 -9.59 0.23 2.61
N LEU A 213 -9.59 1.56 2.74
CA LEU A 213 -8.51 2.41 2.24
C LEU A 213 -7.21 2.14 2.98
N GLU A 214 -7.23 2.09 4.31
CA GLU A 214 -6.05 1.77 5.13
C GLU A 214 -5.46 0.42 4.75
N ARG A 215 -6.30 -0.61 4.58
CA ARG A 215 -5.87 -1.93 4.10
C ARG A 215 -5.22 -1.88 2.71
N ALA A 216 -5.77 -1.08 1.79
CA ALA A 216 -5.20 -0.92 0.45
C ALA A 216 -3.82 -0.25 0.51
N LEU A 217 -3.64 0.73 1.40
CA LEU A 217 -2.37 1.43 1.62
C LEU A 217 -1.31 0.51 2.25
N ASP A 218 -1.67 -0.30 3.24
CA ASP A 218 -0.77 -1.29 3.82
C ASP A 218 -0.32 -2.33 2.79
N GLN A 219 -1.28 -2.83 2.00
CA GLN A 219 -1.00 -3.78 0.91
C GLN A 219 -0.09 -3.17 -0.15
N PHE A 220 -0.31 -1.90 -0.50
CA PHE A 220 0.54 -1.14 -1.41
C PHE A 220 1.98 -1.03 -0.90
N ALA A 221 2.16 -0.54 0.33
CA ALA A 221 3.48 -0.32 0.92
C ALA A 221 4.28 -1.63 1.03
N GLN A 222 3.63 -2.72 1.46
CA GLN A 222 4.25 -4.05 1.50
C GLN A 222 4.59 -4.59 0.11
N GLY A 223 3.71 -4.35 -0.88
CA GLY A 223 3.93 -4.78 -2.26
C GLY A 223 5.13 -4.07 -2.91
N LEU A 224 5.30 -2.79 -2.64
CA LEU A 224 6.42 -1.97 -3.10
C LEU A 224 7.78 -2.48 -2.61
N LEU A 225 7.86 -2.90 -1.35
CA LEU A 225 9.10 -3.43 -0.77
C LEU A 225 9.47 -4.83 -1.32
N ARG A 226 8.51 -5.53 -1.92
CA ARG A 226 8.68 -6.88 -2.49
C ARG A 226 9.02 -6.89 -3.99
N THR A 227 9.07 -5.73 -4.65
CA THR A 227 9.44 -5.68 -6.07
C THR A 227 10.88 -6.11 -6.29
N THR A 228 11.19 -6.63 -7.48
CA THR A 228 12.54 -7.16 -7.77
C THR A 228 13.58 -6.08 -8.03
N ASN A 229 13.14 -4.92 -8.48
CA ASN A 229 13.99 -3.80 -8.84
C ASN A 229 13.28 -2.46 -8.61
N LEU A 230 14.04 -1.36 -8.73
CA LEU A 230 13.54 -0.01 -8.50
C LEU A 230 12.55 0.44 -9.57
N ASP A 231 12.72 0.05 -10.83
CA ASP A 231 11.82 0.46 -11.92
C ASP A 231 10.42 -0.13 -11.74
N GLU A 232 10.35 -1.38 -11.29
CA GLU A 232 9.12 -2.05 -10.92
C GLU A 232 8.46 -1.37 -9.71
N ALA A 233 9.26 -0.96 -8.72
CA ALA A 233 8.78 -0.20 -7.56
C ALA A 233 8.17 1.14 -8.01
N LYS A 234 8.90 1.93 -8.80
CA LYS A 234 8.45 3.23 -9.32
C LYS A 234 7.21 3.09 -10.21
N GLY A 235 7.17 2.08 -11.08
CA GLY A 235 6.02 1.78 -11.93
C GLY A 235 4.78 1.43 -11.13
N LEU A 236 4.91 0.58 -10.10
CA LEU A 236 3.81 0.23 -9.20
C LEU A 236 3.31 1.45 -8.41
N ALA A 237 4.22 2.30 -7.93
CA ALA A 237 3.87 3.53 -7.23
C ALA A 237 3.03 4.48 -8.10
N LEU A 238 3.45 4.70 -9.35
CA LEU A 238 2.71 5.53 -10.30
C LEU A 238 1.35 4.93 -10.67
N LEU A 239 1.27 3.61 -10.87
CA LEU A 239 0.01 2.92 -11.16
C LEU A 239 -1.01 3.15 -10.04
N PHE A 240 -0.60 2.94 -8.79
CA PHE A 240 -1.49 3.08 -7.64
C PHE A 240 -1.92 4.53 -7.41
N LEU A 241 -0.97 5.47 -7.49
CA LEU A 241 -1.27 6.90 -7.44
C LEU A 241 -2.22 7.30 -8.58
N GLY A 242 -2.09 6.70 -9.76
CA GLY A 242 -2.93 6.92 -10.93
C GLY A 242 -4.38 6.50 -10.69
N ALA A 243 -4.56 5.31 -10.11
CA ALA A 243 -5.88 4.80 -9.74
C ALA A 243 -6.57 5.71 -8.71
N ILE A 244 -5.86 6.14 -7.66
CA ILE A 244 -6.40 7.09 -6.67
C ILE A 244 -6.75 8.42 -7.35
N SER A 245 -5.81 8.98 -8.11
CA SER A 245 -6.00 10.29 -8.77
C SER A 245 -7.21 10.28 -9.71
N ALA A 246 -7.39 9.21 -10.50
CA ALA A 246 -8.53 9.03 -11.39
C ALA A 246 -9.85 8.96 -10.61
N ALA A 247 -9.91 8.17 -9.54
CA ALA A 247 -11.09 8.05 -8.69
C ALA A 247 -11.49 9.39 -8.05
N LEU A 248 -10.50 10.21 -7.68
CA LEU A 248 -10.74 11.54 -7.13
C LEU A 248 -11.27 12.52 -8.17
N LEU A 249 -10.70 12.52 -9.37
CA LEU A 249 -11.18 13.36 -10.47
C LEU A 249 -12.64 13.01 -10.84
N GLU A 250 -12.98 11.73 -10.88
CA GLU A 250 -14.37 11.26 -11.06
C GLU A 250 -15.29 11.71 -9.92
N SER A 251 -14.75 11.85 -8.71
CA SER A 251 -15.46 12.35 -7.52
C SER A 251 -15.54 13.89 -7.45
N GLY A 252 -15.10 14.59 -8.49
CA GLY A 252 -15.17 16.06 -8.58
C GLY A 252 -13.95 16.80 -8.02
N ALA A 253 -12.84 16.12 -7.77
CA ALA A 253 -11.60 16.77 -7.36
C ALA A 253 -11.03 17.68 -8.47
N PRO A 254 -10.18 18.67 -8.13
CA PRO A 254 -9.67 19.64 -9.10
C PRO A 254 -8.87 18.99 -10.23
N ARG A 255 -9.04 19.49 -11.46
CA ARG A 255 -8.25 19.05 -12.64
C ARG A 255 -6.74 19.23 -12.49
N SER A 256 -6.29 20.08 -11.56
CA SER A 256 -4.86 20.22 -11.23
C SER A 256 -4.24 18.92 -10.74
N LEU A 257 -5.02 17.95 -10.25
CA LEU A 257 -4.53 16.62 -9.89
C LEU A 257 -3.87 15.86 -11.05
N HIS A 258 -4.16 16.19 -12.32
CA HIS A 258 -3.44 15.60 -13.45
C HIS A 258 -1.93 15.90 -13.42
N LEU A 259 -1.50 17.00 -12.79
CA LEU A 259 -0.09 17.36 -12.65
C LEU A 259 0.64 16.54 -11.59
N VAL A 260 -0.09 15.98 -10.62
CA VAL A 260 0.48 15.19 -9.53
C VAL A 260 1.24 13.98 -10.05
N GLN A 261 0.72 13.31 -11.08
CA GLN A 261 1.39 12.18 -11.72
C GLN A 261 2.77 12.55 -12.27
N LEU A 262 2.88 13.70 -12.91
CA LEU A 262 4.14 14.17 -13.48
C LEU A 262 5.16 14.56 -12.40
N GLN A 263 4.69 15.18 -11.31
CA GLN A 263 5.53 15.56 -10.19
C GLN A 263 6.00 14.34 -9.40
N ALA A 264 5.08 13.42 -9.10
CA ALA A 264 5.41 12.15 -8.46
C ALA A 264 6.41 11.34 -9.28
N ALA A 265 6.26 11.27 -10.59
CA ALA A 265 7.23 10.59 -11.45
C ALA A 265 8.64 11.17 -11.32
N ARG A 266 8.78 12.50 -11.28
CA ARG A 266 10.09 13.17 -11.10
C ARG A 266 10.69 12.90 -9.72
N ASP A 267 9.87 12.98 -8.66
CA ASP A 267 10.33 12.73 -7.29
C ASP A 267 10.73 11.26 -7.07
N LEU A 268 10.03 10.33 -7.72
CA LEU A 268 10.33 8.91 -7.67
C LEU A 268 11.60 8.58 -8.45
N ASP A 269 11.88 9.31 -9.55
CA ASP A 269 13.04 9.05 -10.40
C ASP A 269 14.36 9.21 -9.66
N VAL A 270 14.46 10.21 -8.77
CA VAL A 270 15.67 10.48 -7.98
C VAL A 270 15.91 9.51 -6.82
N GLN A 271 14.96 8.62 -6.53
CA GLN A 271 15.09 7.66 -5.43
C GLN A 271 15.94 6.45 -5.83
N THR A 272 16.73 5.97 -4.87
CA THR A 272 17.76 4.93 -5.07
C THR A 272 17.50 3.64 -4.30
N THR A 273 16.53 3.65 -3.37
CA THR A 273 16.11 2.45 -2.62
C THR A 273 14.59 2.23 -2.70
N ARG A 274 14.13 0.99 -2.48
CA ARG A 274 12.69 0.67 -2.49
C ARG A 274 11.97 1.32 -1.31
N GLU A 275 12.68 1.47 -0.20
CA GLU A 275 12.23 2.13 1.02
C GLU A 275 11.98 3.63 0.76
N GLU A 276 12.90 4.30 0.07
CA GLU A 276 12.74 5.69 -0.38
C GLU A 276 11.58 5.86 -1.38
N VAL A 277 11.46 4.95 -2.35
CA VAL A 277 10.34 4.92 -3.30
C VAL A 277 9.02 4.78 -2.55
N SER A 278 8.94 3.85 -1.59
CA SER A 278 7.74 3.62 -0.78
C SER A 278 7.38 4.82 0.08
N ALA A 279 8.34 5.42 0.77
CA ALA A 279 8.14 6.63 1.55
C ALA A 279 7.66 7.80 0.68
N THR A 280 8.27 7.99 -0.49
CA THR A 280 7.91 9.04 -1.45
C THR A 280 6.51 8.83 -2.02
N ALA A 281 6.16 7.60 -2.39
CA ALA A 281 4.83 7.27 -2.89
C ALA A 281 3.76 7.48 -1.82
N MET A 282 4.01 7.04 -0.59
CA MET A 282 3.09 7.23 0.54
C MET A 282 2.89 8.70 0.88
N ARG A 283 3.93 9.53 0.76
CA ARG A 283 3.81 11.00 0.89
C ARG A 283 2.87 11.56 -0.17
N TRP A 284 3.08 11.24 -1.45
CA TRP A 284 2.21 11.69 -2.54
C TRP A 284 0.77 11.24 -2.39
N ILE A 285 0.54 9.98 -2.01
CA ILE A 285 -0.80 9.44 -1.78
C ILE A 285 -1.49 10.17 -0.64
N ARG A 286 -0.76 10.44 0.45
CA ARG A 286 -1.28 11.22 1.57
C ARG A 286 -1.65 12.63 1.15
N GLU A 287 -0.77 13.34 0.44
CA GLU A 287 -1.06 14.69 -0.07
C GLU A 287 -2.33 14.72 -0.94
N VAL A 288 -2.51 13.71 -1.79
CA VAL A 288 -3.69 13.56 -2.66
C VAL A 288 -4.97 13.24 -1.89
N LEU A 289 -4.88 12.40 -0.86
CA LEU A 289 -6.02 12.02 -0.01
C LEU A 289 -6.36 13.10 1.05
N GLU A 290 -5.37 13.82 1.57
CA GLU A 290 -5.55 14.96 2.47
C GLU A 290 -6.22 16.13 1.76
N GLY A 291 -5.93 16.33 0.46
CA GLY A 291 -6.70 17.22 -0.40
C GLY A 291 -8.21 16.88 -0.48
N LEU A 292 -8.62 15.69 0.00
CA LEU A 292 -10.02 15.25 0.13
C LEU A 292 -10.60 15.37 1.55
N LEU A 293 -9.75 15.41 2.58
CA LEU A 293 -10.11 15.32 3.99
C LEU A 293 -9.96 16.63 4.75
N GLU A 294 -9.31 17.65 4.17
CA GLU A 294 -9.49 19.01 4.64
C GLU A 294 -11.00 19.35 4.58
N PRO A 295 -11.64 19.68 5.73
CA PRO A 295 -12.89 20.42 5.69
C PRO A 295 -12.64 21.60 4.78
N HIS A 296 -13.55 21.87 3.86
CA HIS A 296 -13.45 22.94 2.90
C HIS A 296 -13.52 24.32 3.59
N GLU A 297 -12.57 24.65 4.45
CA GLU A 297 -12.30 26.00 4.90
C GLU A 297 -11.39 26.66 3.87
N ARG A 298 -12.08 27.25 2.90
CA ARG A 298 -11.61 28.38 2.06
C ARG A 298 -10.69 28.03 0.88
N ALA A 299 -11.10 27.11 0.01
CA ALA A 299 -11.07 27.51 -1.40
C ALA A 299 -12.16 28.59 -1.53
N VAL A 300 -11.77 29.87 -1.55
CA VAL A 300 -12.73 30.96 -1.77
C VAL A 300 -13.46 30.63 -3.07
N ASP A 301 -14.77 30.43 -3.00
CA ASP A 301 -15.57 30.10 -4.18
C ASP A 301 -15.21 31.10 -5.28
N PRO A 302 -14.74 30.66 -6.47
CA PRO A 302 -14.29 31.53 -7.54
C PRO A 302 -15.26 32.68 -7.85
N ILE A 303 -16.57 32.45 -7.66
CA ILE A 303 -17.59 33.49 -7.84
C ILE A 303 -17.67 34.43 -6.62
N GLN A 304 -17.54 33.95 -5.39
CA GLN A 304 -17.40 34.82 -4.21
C GLN A 304 -16.13 35.67 -4.29
N GLN A 305 -15.03 35.10 -4.79
CA GLN A 305 -13.80 35.85 -5.06
C GLN A 305 -14.03 36.90 -6.15
N ALA A 306 -14.72 36.54 -7.24
CA ALA A 306 -15.10 37.49 -8.28
C ALA A 306 -15.99 38.63 -7.72
N ILE A 307 -16.97 38.32 -6.86
CA ILE A 307 -17.82 39.33 -6.20
C ILE A 307 -17.01 40.30 -5.36
N ARG A 308 -16.02 39.81 -4.60
CA ARG A 308 -15.10 40.68 -3.84
C ARG A 308 -14.27 41.56 -4.75
N LEU A 309 -13.68 40.98 -5.81
CA LEU A 309 -12.92 41.75 -6.80
C LEU A 309 -13.77 42.83 -7.49
N ILE A 310 -15.05 42.54 -7.74
CA ILE A 310 -16.01 43.53 -8.23
C ILE A 310 -16.17 44.66 -7.22
N ALA A 311 -16.45 44.34 -5.95
CA ALA A 311 -16.63 45.35 -4.90
C ALA A 311 -15.38 46.25 -4.72
N ASP A 312 -14.18 45.68 -4.79
CA ASP A 312 -12.92 46.39 -4.59
C ASP A 312 -12.51 47.26 -5.80
N SER A 313 -13.01 46.95 -7.01
CA SER A 313 -12.58 47.57 -8.28
C SER A 313 -13.67 48.44 -8.95
N LEU A 314 -14.67 48.90 -8.18
CA LEU A 314 -15.80 49.70 -8.67
C LEU A 314 -15.35 51.06 -9.24
N GLY A 315 -15.13 51.08 -10.56
CA GLY A 315 -14.74 52.26 -11.32
C GLY A 315 -13.99 51.93 -12.62
N GLN A 316 -13.46 50.70 -12.72
CA GLN A 316 -12.77 50.23 -13.92
C GLN A 316 -13.72 49.41 -14.82
N ASN A 317 -13.47 49.40 -16.14
CA ASN A 317 -14.19 48.56 -17.08
C ASN A 317 -13.79 47.10 -16.86
N MET A 318 -14.49 46.40 -15.97
CA MET A 318 -14.27 44.98 -15.73
C MET A 318 -14.99 44.15 -16.80
N ASP A 319 -14.22 43.35 -17.52
CA ASP A 319 -14.73 42.36 -18.48
C ASP A 319 -14.87 40.98 -17.81
N ASP A 320 -15.82 40.18 -18.28
CA ASP A 320 -16.03 38.83 -17.76
C ASP A 320 -14.90 37.87 -18.12
N ALA A 321 -14.23 38.09 -19.26
CA ALA A 321 -13.05 37.32 -19.64
C ALA A 321 -11.89 37.54 -18.67
N GLU A 322 -11.66 38.79 -18.26
CA GLU A 322 -10.60 39.16 -17.31
C GLU A 322 -10.87 38.58 -15.92
N LEU A 323 -12.10 38.71 -15.42
CA LEU A 323 -12.50 38.13 -14.14
C LEU A 323 -12.42 36.61 -14.15
N ALA A 324 -12.87 35.97 -15.24
CA ALA A 324 -12.77 34.52 -15.40
C ALA A 324 -11.31 34.06 -15.32
N GLN A 325 -10.40 34.76 -16.00
CA GLN A 325 -8.97 34.46 -15.94
C GLN A 325 -8.40 34.63 -14.52
N ARG A 326 -8.76 35.71 -13.81
CA ARG A 326 -8.28 35.98 -12.44
C ARG A 326 -8.76 34.95 -11.42
N VAL A 327 -9.90 34.30 -11.67
CA VAL A 327 -10.45 33.25 -10.80
C VAL A 327 -10.26 31.82 -11.34
N GLY A 328 -9.41 31.66 -12.36
CA GLY A 328 -9.02 30.35 -12.90
C GLY A 328 -10.11 29.61 -13.67
N LEU A 329 -11.07 30.33 -14.27
CA LEU A 329 -12.18 29.76 -15.04
C LEU A 329 -12.10 30.18 -16.51
N SER A 330 -12.65 29.34 -17.40
CA SER A 330 -12.98 29.79 -18.76
C SER A 330 -14.18 30.73 -18.71
N THR A 331 -14.26 31.67 -19.66
CA THR A 331 -15.36 32.67 -19.71
C THR A 331 -16.74 32.02 -19.74
N SER A 332 -16.91 30.93 -20.51
CA SER A 332 -18.17 30.18 -20.58
C SER A 332 -18.54 29.52 -19.24
N HIS A 333 -17.57 28.93 -18.55
CA HIS A 333 -17.79 28.28 -17.26
C HIS A 333 -18.07 29.32 -16.16
N PHE A 334 -17.35 30.45 -16.18
CA PHE A 334 -17.60 31.59 -15.32
C PHE A 334 -19.03 32.11 -15.48
N ARG A 335 -19.50 32.38 -16.71
CA ARG A 335 -20.87 32.86 -16.96
C ARG A 335 -21.94 31.90 -16.44
N ALA A 336 -21.77 30.60 -16.67
CA ALA A 336 -22.69 29.58 -16.21
C ALA A 336 -22.75 29.51 -14.68
N LYS A 337 -21.58 29.44 -14.02
CA LYS A 337 -21.47 29.33 -12.57
C LYS A 337 -21.91 30.61 -11.85
N PHE A 338 -21.55 31.78 -12.39
CA PHE A 338 -21.96 33.09 -11.86
C PHE A 338 -23.49 33.23 -11.87
N ARG A 339 -24.15 32.87 -12.97
CA ARG A 339 -25.61 32.90 -13.06
C ARG A 339 -26.27 31.91 -12.11
N ALA A 340 -25.73 30.70 -11.99
CA ALA A 340 -26.26 29.69 -11.09
C ALA A 340 -26.24 30.15 -9.63
N GLN A 341 -25.22 30.89 -9.22
CA GLN A 341 -25.07 31.33 -7.83
C GLN A 341 -25.70 32.70 -7.53
N THR A 342 -25.59 33.67 -8.42
CA THR A 342 -26.13 35.03 -8.20
C THR A 342 -27.57 35.19 -8.68
N GLY A 343 -28.12 34.18 -9.38
CA GLY A 343 -29.43 34.23 -10.00
C GLY A 343 -29.51 35.10 -11.26
N GLN A 344 -28.44 35.80 -11.62
CA GLN A 344 -28.42 36.73 -12.77
C GLN A 344 -27.14 36.64 -13.62
N PRO A 345 -27.21 36.95 -14.93
CA PRO A 345 -26.02 37.07 -15.76
C PRO A 345 -25.06 38.15 -15.25
N PHE A 346 -23.75 37.92 -15.38
CA PHE A 346 -22.68 38.82 -14.94
C PHE A 346 -22.89 40.29 -15.39
N ALA A 347 -23.22 40.51 -16.67
CA ALA A 347 -23.45 41.86 -17.19
C ALA A 347 -24.59 42.60 -16.48
N LYS A 348 -25.65 41.88 -16.06
CA LYS A 348 -26.76 42.47 -15.28
C LYS A 348 -26.33 42.77 -13.84
N TYR A 349 -25.54 41.89 -13.25
CA TYR A 349 -24.98 42.09 -11.90
C TYR A 349 -24.09 43.33 -11.83
N ILE A 350 -23.14 43.49 -12.76
CA ILE A 350 -22.29 44.68 -12.81
C ILE A 350 -23.12 45.95 -13.00
N MET A 351 -24.15 45.90 -13.84
CA MET A 351 -25.05 47.03 -14.04
C MET A 351 -25.77 47.42 -12.74
N SER A 352 -26.27 46.46 -11.96
CA SER A 352 -26.95 46.77 -10.68
C SER A 352 -25.99 47.40 -9.68
N VAL A 353 -24.78 46.84 -9.52
CA VAL A 353 -23.80 47.36 -8.55
C VAL A 353 -23.35 48.78 -8.93
N ARG A 354 -23.12 49.07 -10.22
CA ARG A 354 -22.78 50.43 -10.68
C ARG A 354 -23.88 51.45 -10.39
N LEU A 355 -25.14 51.07 -10.57
CA LEU A 355 -26.29 51.94 -10.31
C LEU A 355 -26.51 52.17 -8.81
N GLU A 356 -26.33 51.15 -7.98
CA GLU A 356 -26.40 51.26 -6.52
C GLU A 356 -25.32 52.20 -5.99
N ARG A 357 -24.09 52.09 -6.48
CA ARG A 357 -23.03 53.04 -6.13
C ARG A 357 -23.33 54.46 -6.61
N ALA A 358 -23.88 54.61 -7.82
CA ALA A 358 -24.28 55.93 -8.32
C ALA A 358 -25.35 56.58 -7.42
N MET A 359 -26.30 55.80 -6.89
CA MET A 359 -27.29 56.27 -5.94
C MET A 359 -26.64 56.80 -4.66
N GLU A 360 -25.66 56.08 -4.11
CA GLU A 360 -24.90 56.52 -2.93
C GLU A 360 -24.16 57.84 -3.19
N MET A 361 -23.47 57.94 -4.34
CA MET A 361 -22.73 59.16 -4.72
C MET A 361 -23.66 60.37 -4.92
N LEU A 362 -24.83 60.16 -5.54
CA LEU A 362 -25.81 61.23 -5.75
C LEU A 362 -26.45 61.68 -4.42
N LYS A 363 -26.70 60.74 -3.50
CA LYS A 363 -27.20 61.05 -2.15
C LYS A 363 -26.18 61.81 -1.31
N ALA A 364 -24.90 61.46 -1.42
CA ALA A 364 -23.82 62.18 -0.74
C ALA A 364 -23.68 63.64 -1.23
N GLY A 365 -24.10 63.92 -2.47
CA GLY A 365 -24.05 65.26 -3.04
C GLY A 365 -22.63 65.70 -3.44
N GLY A 366 -22.51 66.95 -3.90
CA GLY A 366 -21.20 67.56 -4.22
C GLY A 366 -20.57 67.16 -5.56
N ILE A 367 -21.10 66.15 -6.26
CA ILE A 367 -20.59 65.71 -7.56
C ILE A 367 -21.68 65.84 -8.64
N PRO A 368 -21.42 66.53 -9.77
CA PRO A 368 -22.37 66.60 -10.88
C PRO A 368 -22.74 65.22 -11.45
N VAL A 369 -23.99 65.06 -11.90
CA VAL A 369 -24.51 63.78 -12.43
C VAL A 369 -23.63 63.17 -13.52
N HIS A 370 -23.06 63.99 -14.41
CA HIS A 370 -22.18 63.50 -15.48
C HIS A 370 -20.84 62.95 -14.94
N CYS A 371 -20.29 63.55 -13.89
CA CYS A 371 -19.10 63.05 -13.19
C CYS A 371 -19.42 61.73 -12.48
N VAL A 372 -20.58 61.60 -11.84
CA VAL A 372 -21.03 60.34 -11.23
C VAL A 372 -21.16 59.24 -12.28
N ALA A 373 -21.81 59.53 -13.42
CA ALA A 373 -21.96 58.57 -14.51
C ALA A 373 -20.59 58.06 -15.02
N SER A 374 -19.62 58.95 -15.21
CA SER A 374 -18.26 58.56 -15.61
C SER A 374 -17.56 57.76 -14.52
N ALA A 375 -17.69 58.15 -13.25
CA ALA A 375 -17.02 57.51 -12.12
C ALA A 375 -17.50 56.06 -11.89
N VAL A 376 -18.79 55.78 -12.15
CA VAL A 376 -19.34 54.41 -12.07
C VAL A 376 -19.21 53.62 -13.38
N GLY A 377 -18.48 54.14 -14.38
CA GLY A 377 -18.11 53.40 -15.59
C GLY A 377 -19.15 53.43 -16.72
N PHE A 378 -20.03 54.44 -16.78
CA PHE A 378 -20.90 54.67 -17.94
C PHE A 378 -20.21 55.54 -18.98
N ARG A 379 -20.22 55.10 -20.24
CA ARG A 379 -19.65 55.85 -21.37
C ARG A 379 -20.54 56.99 -21.87
N SER A 380 -21.83 56.98 -21.53
CA SER A 380 -22.74 58.05 -21.93
C SER A 380 -23.76 58.36 -20.84
N LEU A 381 -23.95 59.66 -20.61
CA LEU A 381 -24.93 60.18 -19.65
C LEU A 381 -26.39 59.77 -20.00
N PRO A 382 -26.83 59.79 -21.27
CA PRO A 382 -28.18 59.34 -21.61
C PRO A 382 -28.44 57.86 -21.29
N HIS A 383 -27.45 57.00 -21.50
CA HIS A 383 -27.56 55.58 -21.16
C HIS A 383 -27.64 55.38 -19.65
N PHE A 384 -26.77 56.07 -18.89
CA PHE A 384 -26.79 56.08 -17.44
C PHE A 384 -28.16 56.49 -16.89
N SER A 385 -28.67 57.67 -17.31
CA SER A 385 -29.95 58.18 -16.81
C SER A 385 -31.10 57.22 -17.08
N ARG A 386 -31.15 56.60 -18.27
CA ARG A 386 -32.18 55.60 -18.60
C ARG A 386 -32.10 54.38 -17.69
N CYS A 387 -30.92 53.78 -17.52
CA CYS A 387 -30.73 52.61 -16.67
C CYS A 387 -31.02 52.91 -15.20
N PHE A 388 -30.61 54.09 -14.72
CA PHE A 388 -30.85 54.54 -13.35
C PHE A 388 -32.34 54.71 -13.06
N SER A 389 -33.06 55.43 -13.92
CA SER A 389 -34.49 55.64 -13.75
C SER A 389 -35.28 54.35 -13.89
N GLN A 390 -34.87 53.44 -14.76
CA GLN A 390 -35.48 52.12 -14.88
C GLN A 390 -35.30 51.27 -13.61
N ARG A 391 -34.16 51.39 -12.91
CA ARG A 391 -33.86 50.64 -11.69
C ARG A 391 -34.53 51.22 -10.45
N PHE A 392 -34.52 52.54 -10.29
CA PHE A 392 -34.94 53.21 -9.04
C PHE A 392 -36.25 53.99 -9.15
N GLY A 393 -36.83 54.14 -10.35
CA GLY A 393 -38.06 54.89 -10.56
C GLY A 393 -37.91 56.42 -10.46
N VAL A 394 -36.70 56.93 -10.24
CA VAL A 394 -36.40 58.36 -10.09
C VAL A 394 -35.20 58.75 -10.95
N ASN A 395 -35.16 60.00 -11.42
CA ASN A 395 -34.05 60.47 -12.24
C ASN A 395 -32.83 60.84 -11.38
N PRO A 396 -31.59 60.62 -11.87
CA PRO A 396 -30.37 60.96 -11.12
C PRO A 396 -30.32 62.40 -10.60
N THR A 397 -30.76 63.36 -11.42
CA THR A 397 -30.80 64.79 -11.06
C THR A 397 -31.78 65.08 -9.92
N GLN A 398 -32.88 64.33 -9.84
CA GLN A 398 -33.85 64.48 -8.74
C GLN A 398 -33.26 64.01 -7.42
N VAL A 399 -32.47 62.92 -7.44
CA VAL A 399 -31.76 62.43 -6.24
C VAL A 399 -30.73 63.46 -5.77
N LEU A 400 -29.93 64.02 -6.69
CA LEU A 400 -28.93 65.03 -6.38
C LEU A 400 -29.53 66.33 -5.83
N ASN A 401 -30.68 66.76 -6.36
CA ASN A 401 -31.36 67.96 -5.88
C ASN A 401 -32.13 67.71 -4.56
N GLY A 402 -32.49 66.46 -4.27
CA GLY A 402 -33.16 66.06 -3.04
C GLY A 402 -32.24 66.00 -1.81
N SER A 403 -30.95 65.68 -2.00
CA SER A 403 -29.93 65.69 -0.94
C SER A 403 -29.50 67.10 -0.51
N GLY A 404 -29.74 68.12 -1.34
CA GLY A 404 -29.45 69.53 -1.03
C GLY A 404 -30.46 70.24 -0.11
N LYS A 405 -31.44 69.54 0.48
CA LYS A 405 -32.51 70.13 1.33
C LYS A 405 -32.50 69.73 2.81
N ALA A 406 -31.44 69.09 3.30
CA ALA A 406 -31.19 68.98 4.74
C ALA A 406 -30.21 70.09 5.16
N THR A 407 -30.78 71.16 5.71
CA THR A 407 -30.21 72.42 6.27
C THR A 407 -29.02 72.23 7.22
N GLY A 408 -28.12 73.21 7.39
CA GLY A 408 -28.36 74.66 7.43
C GLY A 408 -28.62 75.09 8.86
#